data_AF-A3W8P8-F1
#
_entry.id   AF-A3W8P8-F1
#
_cell.length_a   1.000
_cell.length_b   1.000
_cell.length_c   1.000
_cell.angle_alpha   90.00
_cell.angle_beta   90.00
_cell.angle_gamma   90.00
#
_symmetry.space_group_name_H-M   'P 1'
#
loop_
_entity.id
_entity.type
_entity.pdbx_description
1 polymer ?
#
loop_
_entity_poly.entity_id
_entity_poly.type
_entity_poly.pdbx_seq_one_letter_code
_entity_poly.pdbx_strand_id
1 'polypeptide(L)' 'MTDPAFQRLGLPPTASPQTVLRAAVRALHPDTRAVRSFRTARKRFYRQMLCAHSARQASGDNPTG' A
#
# COMPACT_ATOMS: atom_id res chain seq x y z
N MET A 1 -0.27 13.44 10.84
CA MET A 1 0.36 13.83 9.56
C MET A 1 0.22 12.65 8.59
N THR A 2 -0.75 12.73 7.68
CA THR A 2 -1.13 11.65 6.76
C THR A 2 -0.02 11.40 5.74
N ASP A 3 0.43 10.15 5.61
CA ASP A 3 1.49 9.82 4.65
C ASP A 3 1.00 9.99 3.21
N PRO A 4 1.75 10.69 2.35
CA PRO A 4 1.33 11.06 1.02
C PRO A 4 1.17 9.87 0.07
N ALA A 5 1.69 8.68 0.40
CA ALA A 5 1.56 7.51 -0.46
C ALA A 5 0.12 6.99 -0.48
N PHE A 6 -0.59 6.99 0.66
CA PHE A 6 -1.97 6.52 0.71
C PHE A 6 -2.96 7.48 0.04
N GLN A 7 -2.73 8.79 0.15
CA GLN A 7 -3.50 9.80 -0.59
C GLN A 7 -3.30 9.67 -2.11
N ARG A 8 -2.07 9.41 -2.56
CA ARG A 8 -1.77 9.15 -3.99
C ARG A 8 -2.41 7.86 -4.51
N LEU A 9 -2.67 6.89 -3.62
CA LEU A 9 -3.38 5.65 -3.96
C LEU A 9 -4.91 5.80 -3.89
N GLY A 10 -5.43 6.93 -3.40
CA GLY A 10 -6.87 7.20 -3.29
C GLY A 10 -7.62 6.25 -2.36
N LEU A 11 -6.93 5.70 -1.35
CA LEU A 11 -7.51 4.68 -0.47
C LEU A 11 -7.88 5.25 0.90
N PRO A 12 -9.03 4.82 1.48
CA PRO A 12 -9.33 5.11 2.87
C PRO A 12 -8.37 4.34 3.80
N PRO A 13 -8.02 4.89 4.97
CA PRO A 13 -7.13 4.26 5.96
C PRO A 13 -7.69 2.94 6.51
N THR A 14 -9.00 2.73 6.42
CA THR A 14 -9.71 1.50 6.80
C THR A 14 -9.79 0.45 5.68
N ALA A 15 -9.17 0.70 4.52
CA ALA A 15 -9.18 -0.24 3.42
C ALA A 15 -8.53 -1.57 3.83
N SER A 16 -9.14 -2.69 3.40
CA SER A 16 -8.56 -4.02 3.58
C SER A 16 -7.14 -4.08 2.98
N PRO A 17 -6.19 -4.78 3.64
CA PRO A 17 -4.84 -5.01 3.12
C PRO A 17 -4.78 -5.47 1.65
N GLN A 18 -5.77 -6.27 1.22
CA GLN A 18 -5.87 -6.74 -0.16
C GLN A 18 -6.19 -5.60 -1.15
N THR A 19 -7.07 -4.69 -0.75
CA THR A 19 -7.42 -3.49 -1.53
C THR A 19 -6.20 -2.58 -1.68
N VAL A 20 -5.44 -2.40 -0.60
CA VAL A 20 -4.19 -1.62 -0.59
C VAL A 20 -3.17 -2.22 -1.54
N LEU A 21 -2.97 -3.54 -1.50
CA LEU A 21 -2.06 -4.22 -2.41
C LEU A 21 -2.50 -4.09 -3.88
N ARG A 22 -3.80 -4.25 -4.16
CA ARG A 22 -4.34 -4.15 -5.52
C ARG A 22 -4.17 -2.75 -6.11
N ALA A 23 -4.42 -1.71 -5.31
CA ALA A 23 -4.20 -0.33 -5.72
C ALA A 23 -2.72 -0.02 -5.97
N ALA A 24 -1.83 -0.44 -5.07
CA ALA A 24 -0.39 -0.25 -5.26
C ALA A 24 0.15 -0.97 -6.50
N VAL A 25 -0.35 -2.18 -6.79
CA VAL A 25 -0.01 -2.91 -8.01
C VAL A 25 -0.54 -2.20 -9.27
N ARG A 26 -1.72 -1.58 -9.19
CA ARG A 26 -2.32 -0.80 -10.30
C ARG A 26 -1.62 0.54 -10.53
N ALA A 27 -1.13 1.18 -9.47
CA ALA A 27 -0.35 2.41 -9.56
C ALA A 27 1.05 2.19 -10.15
N LEU A 28 1.56 0.95 -10.11
CA LEU A 28 2.84 0.61 -10.72
C LEU A 28 2.72 0.50 -12.24
N HIS A 29 3.60 1.22 -12.96
CA HIS A 29 3.65 1.16 -14.43
C HIS A 29 3.84 -0.29 -14.93
N PRO A 30 3.09 -0.73 -15.98
CA PRO A 30 3.16 -2.09 -16.50
C PRO A 30 4.58 -2.51 -16.92
N ASP A 31 5.39 -1.59 -17.46
CA ASP A 31 6.77 -1.90 -17.84
C ASP A 31 7.64 -2.20 -16.63
N THR A 32 7.54 -1.38 -15.58
CA THR A 32 8.20 -1.62 -14.29
C THR A 32 7.72 -2.93 -13.65
N ARG A 33 6.45 -3.30 -13.89
CA ARG A 33 5.88 -4.56 -13.43
C ARG A 33 6.41 -5.76 -14.25
N ALA A 34 6.71 -5.59 -15.53
CA ALA A 34 7.22 -6.64 -16.40
C ALA A 34 8.68 -7.01 -16.07
N VAL A 35 9.46 -6.09 -15.51
CA VAL A 35 10.86 -6.33 -15.12
C VAL A 35 10.98 -7.46 -14.09
N ARG A 36 11.54 -8.60 -14.51
CA ARG A 36 11.68 -9.81 -13.68
C ARG A 36 12.66 -9.62 -12.52
N SER A 37 13.76 -8.90 -12.74
CA SER A 37 14.77 -8.63 -11.70
C SER A 37 14.19 -7.86 -10.51
N PHE A 38 13.15 -7.06 -10.72
CA PHE A 38 12.47 -6.31 -9.65
C PHE A 38 11.49 -7.14 -8.82
N ARG A 39 11.30 -8.44 -9.07
CA ARG A 39 10.33 -9.26 -8.31
C ARG A 39 10.63 -9.26 -6.81
N THR A 40 11.88 -9.45 -6.42
CA THR A 40 12.29 -9.50 -5.01
C THR A 40 12.12 -8.13 -4.34
N ALA A 41 12.55 -7.06 -5.02
CA ALA A 41 12.40 -5.69 -4.55
C ALA A 41 10.91 -5.32 -4.36
N ARG A 42 10.06 -5.62 -5.34
CA ARG A 42 8.61 -5.39 -5.28
C ARG A 42 7.96 -6.15 -4.13
N LYS A 43 8.31 -7.42 -3.94
CA LYS A 43 7.78 -8.22 -2.81
C LYS A 43 8.15 -7.58 -1.47
N ARG A 44 9.39 -7.13 -1.31
CA ARG A 44 9.85 -6.45 -0.08
C ARG A 44 9.10 -5.13 0.14
N PHE A 45 8.96 -4.33 -0.91
CA PHE A 45 8.20 -3.07 -0.87
C PHE A 45 6.75 -3.30 -0.42
N TYR A 46 6.04 -4.27 -1.03
CA TYR A 46 4.67 -4.57 -0.64
C TYR A 46 4.55 -5.06 0.81
N ARG A 47 5.51 -5.85 1.31
CA ARG A 47 5.51 -6.29 2.72
C ARG A 47 5.72 -5.12 3.67
N GLN A 48 6.62 -4.19 3.36
CA GLN A 48 6.84 -2.99 4.17
C GLN A 48 5.60 -2.10 4.19
N MET A 49 4.98 -1.89 3.02
CA MET A 49 3.74 -1.12 2.89
C MET A 49 2.60 -1.74 3.71
N LEU A 50 2.44 -3.07 3.67
CA LEU A 50 1.45 -3.77 4.48
C LEU A 50 1.75 -3.69 5.98
N CYS A 51 3.02 -3.78 6.37
CA CYS A 51 3.41 -3.64 7.79
C CYS A 51 3.07 -2.24 8.32
N ALA A 52 3.37 -1.19 7.54
CA ALA A 52 3.01 0.18 7.87
C ALA A 52 1.49 0.40 7.93
N HIS A 53 0.73 -0.24 7.04
CA HIS A 53 -0.73 -0.22 7.07
C HIS A 53 -1.29 -0.90 8.32
N SER A 54 -0.81 -2.09 8.65
CA SER A 54 -1.24 -2.81 9.85
C SER A 54 -0.89 -2.05 11.13
N ALA A 55 0.29 -1.44 11.20
CA ALA A 55 0.67 -0.58 12.32
C ALA A 55 -0.32 0.57 12.50
N ARG A 56 -0.79 1.19 11.40
CA ARG A 56 -1.79 2.27 11.43
C ARG A 56 -3.17 1.80 11.85
N GLN A 57 -3.62 0.66 11.32
CA GLN A 57 -4.90 0.08 11.74
C GLN A 57 -4.87 -0.28 13.23
N ALA A 58 -3.75 -0.78 13.74
CA ALA A 58 -3.56 -1.08 15.16
C ALA A 58 -3.44 0.18 16.04
N SER A 59 -2.90 1.28 15.51
CA SER A 59 -2.86 2.58 16.19
C SER A 59 -4.22 3.26 16.29
N GLY A 60 -5.30 2.65 15.81
CA GLY A 60 -6.65 3.13 16.05
C GLY A 60 -6.97 4.42 15.31
N ASP A 61 -6.64 4.50 14.02
CA ASP A 61 -7.39 5.37 13.11
C ASP A 61 -8.80 4.75 12.97
N ASN A 62 -9.58 4.92 14.03
CA ASN A 62 -11.00 4.72 14.06
C ASN A 62 -11.56 5.89 13.24
N PRO A 63 -12.22 5.66 12.09
CA PRO A 63 -12.96 6.74 11.43
C PRO A 63 -14.19 7.01 12.28
N THR A 64 -14.01 7.64 13.44
CA THR A 64 -15.10 8.26 14.17
C THR A 64 -15.28 9.64 13.57
N GLY A 65 -16.30 9.79 12.71
CA GLY A 65 -16.78 11.08 12.20
C GLY A 65 -16.76 11.18 10.69
#